data_AF-A0A024FSN3-F1
#
_entry.id   AF-A0A024FSN3-F1
#
_cell.length_a   1.000
_cell.length_b   1.000
_cell.length_c   1.000
_cell.angle_alpha   90.00
_cell.angle_beta   90.00
_cell.angle_gamma   90.00
#
_symmetry.space_group_name_H-M   'P 1'
#
loop_
_entity.id
_entity.type
_entity.pdbx_description
1 polymer ?
#
loop_
_entity_poly.entity_id
_entity_poly.type
_entity_poly.pdbx_seq_one_letter_code
_entity_poly.pdbx_strand_id
1 'polypeptide(L)'
;MFIILLVFFLYFSNYMSALTLLGIGIVYLLYNLGSKVLIGDNNFFVLLENKSYECGFEYGLEGGGFSLQFYIVGLSFLLFDLEICLFTPVVFSLNIGMLSLGLGVFFLLVVLFFLIYEFLTGALDWS
;
A
#
# COMPACT_ATOMS: atom_id res chain seq x y z
N MET A 1 18.55 28.32 -15.28
CA MET A 1 17.15 28.60 -15.68
C MET A 1 16.69 27.71 -16.84
N PHE A 2 17.36 27.71 -18.00
CA PHE A 2 16.97 26.91 -19.17
C PHE A 2 17.00 25.38 -18.95
N ILE A 3 18.04 24.87 -18.27
CA ILE A 3 18.16 23.43 -17.93
C ILE A 3 17.04 22.98 -16.97
N ILE A 4 16.67 23.81 -16.01
CA ILE A 4 15.59 23.52 -15.04
C ILE A 4 14.23 23.48 -15.75
N LEU A 5 13.99 24.41 -16.67
CA LEU A 5 12.76 24.44 -17.48
C LEU A 5 12.65 23.19 -18.37
N LEU A 6 13.77 22.75 -18.95
CA LEU A 6 13.82 21.55 -19.80
C LEU A 6 13.60 20.26 -19.00
N VAL A 7 14.23 20.13 -17.82
CA VAL A 7 13.99 19.02 -16.89
C VAL A 7 12.53 18.99 -16.43
N PHE A 8 11.96 20.15 -16.09
CA PHE A 8 10.56 20.26 -15.71
C PHE A 8 9.61 19.86 -16.85
N PHE A 9 9.89 20.29 -18.09
CA PHE A 9 9.08 19.93 -19.25
C PHE A 9 9.14 18.42 -19.57
N LEU A 10 10.34 17.81 -19.48
CA LEU A 10 10.51 16.36 -19.64
C LEU A 10 9.78 15.58 -18.55
N TYR A 11 9.84 16.05 -17.31
CA TYR A 11 9.10 15.46 -16.19
C TYR A 11 7.60 15.56 -16.45
N PHE A 12 7.09 16.75 -16.75
CA PHE A 12 5.67 16.97 -17.06
C PHE A 12 5.16 16.07 -18.20
N SER A 13 5.94 15.92 -19.27
CA SER A 13 5.66 15.01 -20.38
C SER A 13 5.54 13.54 -19.94
N ASN A 14 6.47 13.07 -19.10
CA ASN A 14 6.47 11.70 -18.57
C ASN A 14 5.29 11.43 -17.60
N TYR A 15 4.86 12.44 -16.84
CA TYR A 15 3.68 12.32 -15.99
C TYR A 15 2.39 12.24 -16.81
N MET A 16 2.30 13.01 -17.90
CA MET A 16 1.16 12.94 -18.81
C MET A 16 1.04 11.57 -19.49
N SER A 17 2.14 10.94 -19.90
CA SER A 17 2.11 9.59 -20.48
C SER A 17 1.76 8.50 -19.47
N ALA A 18 2.17 8.63 -18.21
CA ALA A 18 1.75 7.72 -17.15
C ALA A 18 0.25 7.81 -16.86
N LEU A 19 -0.32 9.02 -16.86
CA LEU A 19 -1.74 9.25 -16.66
C LEU A 19 -2.60 8.67 -17.79
N THR A 20 -2.15 8.77 -19.05
CA THR A 20 -2.90 8.18 -20.16
C THR A 20 -2.91 6.66 -20.12
N LEU A 21 -1.80 6.01 -19.72
CA LEU A 21 -1.74 4.56 -19.53
C LEU A 21 -2.67 4.07 -18.42
N LEU A 22 -2.68 4.76 -17.27
CA LEU A 22 -3.61 4.46 -16.18
C LEU A 22 -5.07 4.60 -16.64
N GLY A 23 -5.38 5.67 -17.38
CA GLY A 23 -6.71 5.90 -17.94
C GLY A 23 -7.17 4.75 -18.85
N ILE A 24 -6.31 4.30 -19.77
CA ILE A 24 -6.61 3.16 -20.66
C ILE A 24 -6.82 1.87 -19.85
N GLY A 25 -5.98 1.62 -18.83
CA GLY A 25 -6.12 0.46 -17.95
C GLY A 25 -7.44 0.43 -17.20
N ILE A 26 -7.86 1.57 -16.65
CA ILE A 26 -9.15 1.70 -15.95
C ILE A 26 -10.32 1.46 -16.93
N VAL A 27 -10.28 2.06 -18.12
CA VAL A 27 -11.32 1.87 -19.15
C VAL A 27 -11.43 0.40 -19.57
N TYR A 28 -10.29 -0.28 -19.74
CA TYR A 28 -10.25 -1.70 -20.08
C TYR A 28 -10.86 -2.58 -18.97
N LEU A 29 -10.55 -2.29 -17.70
CA LEU A 29 -11.16 -2.98 -16.56
C LEU A 29 -12.68 -2.78 -16.52
N LEU A 30 -13.14 -1.53 -16.69
CA LEU A 30 -14.57 -1.23 -16.73
C LEU A 30 -15.28 -1.91 -17.90
N TYR A 31 -14.64 -1.99 -19.07
CA TYR A 31 -15.20 -2.71 -20.22
C TYR A 31 -15.39 -4.21 -19.95
N ASN A 32 -14.39 -4.87 -19.35
CA ASN A 32 -14.48 -6.30 -19.02
C ASN A 32 -15.50 -6.60 -17.92
N LEU A 33 -15.65 -5.71 -16.93
CA LEU A 33 -16.67 -5.87 -15.90
C LEU A 33 -18.07 -5.56 -16.44
N GLY A 34 -18.22 -4.47 -17.20
CA GLY A 34 -19.51 -4.02 -17.74
C GLY A 34 -20.07 -4.92 -18.84
N SER A 35 -19.22 -5.49 -19.70
CA SER A 35 -19.67 -6.40 -20.76
C SER A 35 -20.36 -7.65 -20.21
N LYS A 36 -19.89 -8.21 -19.08
CA LYS A 36 -20.52 -9.37 -18.42
C LYS A 36 -21.92 -9.05 -17.87
N VAL A 37 -22.12 -7.84 -17.37
CA VAL A 37 -23.43 -7.34 -16.92
C VAL A 37 -24.39 -7.19 -18.11
N LEU A 38 -23.91 -6.60 -19.21
CA LEU A 38 -24.73 -6.31 -20.39
C LEU A 38 -25.10 -7.56 -21.20
N ILE A 39 -24.21 -8.55 -21.27
CA ILE A 39 -24.44 -9.82 -21.98
C ILE A 39 -25.47 -10.69 -21.23
N GLY A 40 -25.78 -10.36 -19.98
CA GLY A 40 -26.74 -11.13 -19.18
C GLY A 40 -26.21 -12.53 -18.88
N ASP A 41 -24.92 -12.66 -18.57
CA ASP A 41 -24.34 -13.94 -18.19
C ASP A 41 -25.00 -14.41 -16.88
N ASN A 42 -25.76 -15.50 -16.96
CA ASN A 42 -26.48 -16.07 -15.81
C ASN A 42 -25.52 -16.43 -14.67
N ASN A 43 -24.25 -16.74 -14.97
CA ASN A 43 -23.24 -16.99 -13.94
C ASN A 43 -22.90 -15.73 -13.14
N PHE A 44 -22.88 -14.56 -13.80
CA PHE A 44 -22.68 -13.28 -13.13
C PHE A 44 -23.86 -12.95 -12.21
N PHE A 45 -25.08 -13.30 -12.61
CA PHE A 45 -26.26 -13.10 -11.77
C PHE A 45 -26.32 -14.06 -10.58
N VAL A 46 -25.84 -15.30 -10.72
CA VAL A 46 -25.68 -16.25 -9.59
C VAL A 46 -24.70 -15.74 -8.53
N LEU A 47 -23.68 -14.94 -8.90
CA LEU A 47 -22.79 -14.27 -7.94
C LEU A 47 -23.47 -13.11 -7.18
N LEU A 48 -24.56 -12.56 -7.70
CA LEU A 48 -25.37 -11.52 -7.05
C LEU A 48 -26.45 -12.10 -6.14
N GLU A 49 -26.64 -13.43 -6.16
CA GLU A 49 -27.47 -14.09 -5.18
C GLU A 49 -26.79 -13.95 -3.81
N ASN A 50 -27.47 -13.32 -2.84
CA ASN A 50 -26.97 -13.08 -1.47
C ASN A 50 -26.88 -14.37 -0.65
N LYS A 51 -26.30 -15.43 -1.21
CA LYS A 51 -25.99 -16.66 -0.50
C LYS A 51 -24.51 -16.65 -0.23
N SER A 52 -24.15 -16.55 1.04
CA SER A 52 -22.79 -16.73 1.50
C SER A 52 -22.28 -18.08 0.99
N TYR A 53 -21.02 -18.11 0.53
CA TYR A 53 -20.39 -19.37 0.18
C TYR A 53 -20.46 -20.29 1.39
N GLU A 54 -20.97 -21.51 1.16
CA GLU A 54 -21.53 -22.46 2.12
C GLU A 54 -22.97 -22.15 2.59
N CYS A 55 -23.92 -22.80 1.90
CA CYS A 55 -25.29 -23.00 2.39
C CYS A 55 -25.29 -23.54 3.82
N GLY A 56 -25.66 -22.70 4.80
CA GLY A 56 -26.09 -23.16 6.12
C GLY A 56 -25.54 -22.38 7.32
N PHE A 57 -24.48 -21.60 7.14
CA PHE A 57 -24.02 -20.68 8.17
C PHE A 57 -24.33 -19.24 7.78
N GLU A 58 -25.40 -18.72 8.35
CA GLU A 58 -25.54 -17.28 8.52
C GLU A 58 -24.42 -16.87 9.49
N TYR A 59 -23.29 -16.38 8.99
CA TYR A 59 -22.35 -15.59 9.81
C TYR A 59 -23.05 -14.26 10.12
N GLY A 60 -24.15 -14.36 10.86
CA GLY A 60 -25.01 -13.25 11.17
C GLY A 60 -24.31 -12.43 12.22
N LEU A 61 -23.41 -11.53 11.82
CA LEU A 61 -23.00 -10.38 12.63
C LEU A 61 -22.65 -10.72 14.09
N GLU A 62 -22.24 -11.96 14.39
CA GLU A 62 -21.73 -12.38 15.70
C GLU A 62 -20.26 -11.94 15.81
N GLY A 63 -20.04 -10.65 15.54
CA GLY A 63 -19.67 -9.71 16.58
C GLY A 63 -18.36 -9.93 17.32
N GLY A 64 -17.48 -10.81 16.84
CA GLY A 64 -16.08 -10.77 17.22
C GLY A 64 -15.43 -9.56 16.57
N GLY A 65 -15.05 -8.54 17.34
CA GLY A 65 -14.17 -7.49 16.84
C GLY A 65 -12.94 -8.12 16.20
N PHE A 66 -12.41 -7.49 15.14
CA PHE A 66 -11.17 -7.95 14.51
C PHE A 66 -10.06 -8.09 15.55
N SER A 67 -9.24 -9.12 15.36
CA SER A 67 -8.12 -9.42 16.24
C SER A 67 -7.17 -8.22 16.33
N LEU A 68 -6.74 -7.88 17.55
CA LEU A 68 -5.89 -6.70 17.82
C LEU A 68 -4.52 -6.81 17.12
N GLN A 69 -4.13 -8.03 16.73
CA GLN A 69 -2.93 -8.32 15.95
C GLN A 69 -2.95 -7.59 14.59
N PHE A 70 -4.09 -7.50 13.89
CA PHE A 70 -4.17 -6.78 12.62
C PHE A 70 -3.91 -5.28 12.78
N TYR A 71 -4.32 -4.71 13.92
CA TYR A 71 -4.05 -3.32 14.25
C TYR A 71 -2.56 -3.09 14.48
N ILE A 72 -1.90 -3.99 15.24
CA ILE A 72 -0.45 -3.89 15.51
C ILE A 72 0.34 -3.99 14.20
N VAL A 73 0.04 -4.97 13.34
CA VAL A 73 0.70 -5.09 12.02
C VAL A 73 0.51 -3.83 11.18
N GLY A 74 -0.70 -3.26 11.15
CA GLY A 74 -0.97 -2.03 10.41
C GLY A 74 -0.19 -0.83 10.97
N LEU A 75 -0.07 -0.73 12.29
CA LEU A 75 0.69 0.33 12.96
C LEU A 75 2.20 0.20 12.71
N SER A 76 2.75 -1.01 12.82
CA SER A 76 4.16 -1.27 12.49
C SER A 76 4.45 -0.95 11.03
N PHE A 77 3.58 -1.35 10.09
CA PHE A 77 3.73 -1.01 8.67
C PHE A 77 3.75 0.51 8.43
N LEU A 78 2.86 1.26 9.06
CA LEU A 78 2.82 2.72 8.96
C LEU A 78 4.12 3.36 9.47
N LEU A 79 4.69 2.81 10.55
CA LEU A 79 5.94 3.30 11.12
C LEU A 79 7.14 3.04 10.18
N PHE A 80 7.24 1.84 9.58
CA PHE A 80 8.29 1.52 8.60
C PHE A 80 8.15 2.32 7.30
N ASP A 81 6.93 2.60 6.84
CA ASP A 81 6.71 3.43 5.65
C ASP A 81 7.17 4.88 5.89
N LEU A 82 6.90 5.41 7.09
CA LEU A 82 7.39 6.73 7.50
C LEU A 82 8.92 6.77 7.60
N GLU A 83 9.55 5.73 8.14
CA GLU A 83 11.00 5.59 8.21
C GLU A 83 11.65 5.73 6.82
N ILE A 84 11.14 4.97 5.83
CA ILE A 84 11.67 5.00 4.46
C ILE A 84 11.46 6.38 3.83
N CYS A 85 10.30 7.01 4.04
CA CYS A 85 10.06 8.38 3.57
C CYS A 85 11.09 9.38 4.11
N LEU A 86 11.48 9.26 5.38
CA LEU A 86 12.50 10.12 6.00
C LEU A 86 13.93 9.77 5.58
N PHE A 87 14.22 8.50 5.31
CA PHE A 87 15.54 8.04 4.91
C PHE A 87 15.87 8.37 3.45
N THR A 88 14.87 8.34 2.57
CA THR A 88 14.98 8.64 1.13
C THR A 88 15.75 9.93 0.82
N PRO A 89 15.42 11.11 1.38
CA PRO A 89 16.17 12.35 1.10
C PRO A 89 17.62 12.30 1.55
N VAL A 90 17.92 11.55 2.62
CA VAL A 90 19.30 11.35 3.08
C VAL A 90 20.08 10.60 2.00
N VAL A 91 19.55 9.47 1.50
CA VAL A 91 20.22 8.65 0.45
C VAL A 91 20.47 9.43 -0.84
N PHE A 92 19.51 10.25 -1.28
CA PHE A 92 19.62 10.98 -2.55
C PHE A 92 20.46 12.26 -2.46
N SER A 93 20.86 12.70 -1.27
CA SER A 93 21.69 13.90 -1.14
C SER A 93 23.17 13.59 -1.44
N LEU A 94 23.75 14.32 -2.40
CA LEU A 94 25.11 14.06 -2.91
C LEU A 94 26.24 14.55 -1.97
N ASN A 95 25.91 15.36 -0.97
CA ASN A 95 26.87 15.96 -0.02
C ASN A 95 26.41 15.73 1.42
N ILE A 96 26.36 14.47 1.85
CA ILE A 96 26.02 14.13 3.23
C ILE A 96 27.28 14.27 4.08
N GLY A 97 27.24 15.12 5.10
CA GLY A 97 28.29 15.16 6.12
C GLY A 97 28.28 13.88 6.97
N MET A 98 29.42 13.51 7.56
CA MET A 98 29.52 12.35 8.45
C MET A 98 28.49 12.39 9.60
N LEU A 99 28.11 13.59 10.05
CA LEU A 99 27.11 13.79 11.10
C LEU A 99 25.69 13.38 10.65
N SER A 100 25.28 13.74 9.43
CA SER A 100 23.98 13.32 8.86
C SER A 100 23.91 11.82 8.60
N LEU A 101 24.99 11.18 8.15
CA LEU A 101 25.05 9.72 8.07
C LEU A 101 24.93 9.08 9.46
N GLY A 102 25.64 9.62 10.46
CA GLY A 102 25.58 9.12 11.83
C GLY A 102 24.17 9.21 12.44
N LEU A 103 23.48 10.33 12.22
CA LEU A 103 22.08 10.49 12.64
C LEU A 103 21.14 9.53 11.90
N GLY A 104 21.33 9.32 10.60
CA GLY A 104 20.54 8.37 9.82
C GLY A 104 20.70 6.93 10.32
N VAL A 105 21.93 6.49 10.59
CA VAL A 105 22.21 5.16 11.15
C VAL A 105 21.65 5.03 12.56
N PHE A 106 21.79 6.07 13.41
CA PHE A 106 21.19 6.06 14.74
C PHE A 106 19.68 5.92 14.69
N PHE A 107 19.01 6.64 13.79
CA PHE A 107 17.57 6.54 13.58
C PHE A 107 17.15 5.12 13.17
N LEU A 108 17.87 4.49 12.24
CA LEU A 108 17.63 3.09 11.85
C LEU A 108 17.76 2.13 13.04
N LEU A 109 18.78 2.30 13.88
CA LEU A 109 18.98 1.46 15.06
C LEU A 109 17.84 1.58 16.08
N VAL A 110 17.31 2.79 16.27
CA VAL A 110 16.19 3.02 17.18
C VAL A 110 14.94 2.31 16.68
N VAL A 111 14.61 2.44 15.39
CA VAL A 111 13.43 1.77 14.82
C VAL A 111 13.59 0.24 14.85
N LEU A 112 14.80 -0.25 14.55
CA LEU A 112 15.10 -1.69 14.62
C LEU A 112 15.00 -2.24 16.05
N PHE A 113 15.35 -1.45 17.07
CA PHE A 113 15.11 -1.81 18.46
C PHE A 113 13.61 -1.94 18.79
N PHE A 114 12.78 -1.01 18.31
CA PHE A 114 11.32 -1.10 18.48
C PHE A 114 10.73 -2.33 17.77
N LEU A 115 11.19 -2.67 16.57
CA LEU A 115 10.80 -3.90 15.88
C LEU A 115 11.12 -5.15 16.70
N ILE A 116 12.34 -5.23 17.22
CA ILE A 116 12.77 -6.38 18.03
C ILE A 116 11.92 -6.48 19.29
N TYR A 117 11.58 -5.36 19.93
CA TYR A 117 10.70 -5.34 21.09
C TYR A 117 9.29 -5.88 20.76
N GLU A 118 8.70 -5.46 19.63
CA GLU A 118 7.42 -5.98 19.15
C GLU A 118 7.47 -7.48 18.84
N PHE A 119 8.57 -7.95 18.27
CA PHE A 119 8.77 -9.37 17.98
C PHE A 119 8.90 -10.20 19.26
N LEU A 120 9.68 -9.73 20.24
CA LEU A 120 9.90 -10.43 21.51
C LEU A 120 8.66 -10.45 22.42
N THR A 121 7.77 -9.47 22.30
CA THR A 121 6.52 -9.43 23.07
C THR A 121 5.45 -10.38 22.55
N GLY A 122 5.68 -11.08 21.44
CA GLY A 122 4.72 -12.02 20.84
C GLY A 122 3.49 -11.31 20.26
N ALA A 123 3.55 -9.99 20.06
CA ALA A 123 2.46 -9.21 19.50
C ALA A 123 2.10 -9.61 18.05
N LEU A 124 3.05 -10.28 17.38
CA LEU A 124 2.96 -10.79 16.01
C LEU A 124 2.67 -12.30 15.97
N ASP A 125 2.60 -13.00 17.11
CA ASP A 125 2.39 -14.44 17.12
C ASP A 125 0.94 -14.80 16.78
N TRP A 126 0.81 -15.72 15.82
CA TRP A 126 -0.46 -16.29 15.38
C TRP A 126 -0.53 -17.75 15.83
N SER A 127 -0.87 -17.95 17.10
CA SER A 127 -1.23 -19.25 17.68
C SER A 127 -2.63 -19.22 18.25
#